data_AF-A0A5F0LWU6-F1
#
_entry.id   AF-A0A5F0LWU6-F1
#
_cell.length_a   1.000
_cell.length_b   1.000
_cell.length_c   1.000
_cell.angle_alpha   90.00
_cell.angle_beta   90.00
_cell.angle_gamma   90.00
#
_symmetry.space_group_name_H-M   'P 1'
#
loop_
_entity.id
_entity.type
_entity.pdbx_description
1 polymer ?
#
loop_
_entity_poly.entity_id
_entity_poly.type
_entity_poly.pdbx_seq_one_letter_code
_entity_poly.pdbx_strand_id
1 'polypeptide(L)'
;MKSSLWRIAALLSFSIAGSSAWAVDCSNAQSSQTQADIDECASQALNKADAELNQTYIDYRKRLDKTQQNQIRDVQLAWIKYRDLSCKYATSRSAGGSVHNMALQSCLTEKTLERTKELKALSACSEGDVTCPR
;
A
#
# COMPACT_ATOMS: atom_id res chain seq x y z
N MET A 1 -28.39 -51.47 -35.65
CA MET A 1 -28.59 -50.90 -36.99
C MET A 1 -28.23 -49.41 -36.94
N LYS A 2 -27.24 -49.01 -37.76
CA LYS A 2 -26.99 -47.67 -38.36
C LYS A 2 -26.88 -46.46 -37.39
N SER A 3 -25.65 -46.01 -37.07
CA SER A 3 -24.86 -44.93 -37.74
C SER A 3 -25.50 -43.54 -37.54
N SER A 4 -24.82 -42.47 -37.11
CA SER A 4 -23.62 -41.89 -37.73
C SER A 4 -23.16 -40.65 -36.95
N LEU A 5 -21.87 -40.64 -36.61
CA LEU A 5 -20.88 -39.56 -36.82
C LEU A 5 -21.40 -38.12 -37.01
N TRP A 6 -20.91 -37.20 -36.17
CA TRP A 6 -20.34 -35.95 -36.69
C TRP A 6 -19.11 -35.53 -35.87
N ARG A 7 -17.96 -35.50 -36.55
CA ARG A 7 -16.74 -34.79 -36.15
C ARG A 7 -16.89 -33.34 -36.60
N ILE A 8 -16.72 -32.35 -35.72
CA ILE A 8 -16.13 -31.06 -36.09
C ILE A 8 -15.17 -30.66 -34.97
N ALA A 9 -13.89 -30.65 -35.33
CA ALA A 9 -12.80 -30.10 -34.55
C ALA A 9 -12.85 -28.57 -34.65
N ALA A 10 -12.77 -27.88 -33.51
CA ALA A 10 -12.43 -26.46 -33.45
C ALA A 10 -11.26 -26.32 -32.47
N LEU A 11 -10.04 -26.41 -33.00
CA LEU A 11 -8.81 -26.05 -32.31
C LEU A 11 -8.78 -24.52 -32.17
N LEU A 12 -9.25 -24.02 -31.02
CA LEU A 12 -9.03 -22.64 -30.60
C LEU A 12 -7.58 -22.50 -30.15
N SER A 13 -6.70 -22.19 -31.08
CA SER A 13 -5.33 -21.77 -30.83
C SER A 13 -5.34 -20.42 -30.11
N PHE A 14 -5.39 -20.44 -28.77
CA PHE A 14 -5.20 -19.24 -27.96
C PHE A 14 -3.70 -18.90 -27.93
N SER A 15 -3.27 -18.08 -28.89
CA SER A 15 -1.93 -17.50 -28.89
C SER A 15 -1.81 -16.53 -27.72
N ILE A 16 -1.27 -17.00 -26.60
CA ILE A 16 -0.84 -16.14 -25.50
C ILE A 16 0.39 -15.36 -25.99
N ALA A 17 0.18 -14.14 -26.46
CA ALA A 17 1.26 -13.17 -26.61
C ALA A 17 1.72 -12.79 -25.20
N GLY A 18 2.76 -13.46 -24.70
CA GLY A 18 3.41 -13.12 -23.44
C GLY A 18 3.95 -11.70 -23.50
N SER A 19 3.29 -10.77 -22.83
CA SER A 19 3.83 -9.44 -22.60
C SER A 19 4.89 -9.56 -21.52
N SER A 20 6.16 -9.45 -21.90
CA SER A 20 7.26 -9.35 -20.94
C SER A 20 7.13 -8.01 -20.21
N ALA A 21 6.52 -8.02 -19.02
CA ALA A 21 6.59 -6.89 -18.11
C ALA A 21 8.02 -6.85 -17.54
N TRP A 22 8.82 -5.88 -17.95
CA TRP A 22 10.10 -5.61 -17.32
C TRP A 22 9.81 -5.01 -15.96
N ALA A 23 10.16 -5.71 -14.88
CA ALA A 23 10.06 -5.15 -13.53
C ALA A 23 11.12 -4.06 -13.36
N VAL A 24 10.71 -2.87 -12.93
CA VAL A 24 11.62 -1.77 -12.60
C VAL A 24 12.42 -2.16 -11.35
N ASP A 25 13.74 -2.06 -11.41
CA ASP A 25 14.59 -2.23 -10.24
C ASP A 25 14.62 -0.92 -9.43
N CYS A 26 13.92 -0.91 -8.30
CA CYS A 26 13.83 0.23 -7.39
C CYS A 26 14.91 0.24 -6.31
N SER A 27 15.86 -0.70 -6.33
CA SER A 27 16.96 -0.75 -5.37
C SER A 27 18.07 0.28 -5.66
N ASN A 28 18.10 0.83 -6.87
CA ASN A 28 19.07 1.82 -7.30
C ASN A 28 18.38 3.01 -7.97
N ALA A 29 18.64 4.23 -7.50
CA ALA A 29 18.06 5.44 -8.12
C ALA A 29 18.50 5.61 -9.59
N GLN A 30 19.66 5.08 -9.98
CA GLN A 30 20.16 5.09 -11.34
C GLN A 30 19.43 4.11 -12.29
N SER A 31 18.70 3.11 -11.80
CA SER A 31 17.95 2.20 -12.68
C SER A 31 16.58 2.75 -13.11
N SER A 32 16.09 3.81 -12.46
CA SER A 32 14.89 4.54 -12.88
C SER A 32 15.24 5.58 -13.93
N GLN A 33 15.02 5.27 -15.21
CA GLN A 33 15.45 6.11 -16.33
C GLN A 33 14.35 7.06 -16.80
N THR A 34 13.09 6.74 -16.50
CA THR A 34 11.92 7.53 -16.91
C THR A 34 11.11 7.99 -15.70
N GLN A 35 10.28 9.02 -15.87
CA GLN A 35 9.33 9.43 -14.82
C GLN A 35 8.35 8.29 -14.46
N ALA A 36 8.02 7.42 -15.42
CA ALA A 36 7.17 6.26 -15.16
C ALA A 36 7.87 5.26 -14.21
N ASP A 37 9.17 5.02 -14.39
CA ASP A 37 9.95 4.16 -13.49
C ASP A 37 10.02 4.76 -12.07
N ILE A 38 10.23 6.08 -11.99
CA ILE A 38 10.27 6.81 -10.72
C ILE A 38 8.92 6.71 -9.99
N ASP A 39 7.82 6.90 -10.71
CA ASP A 39 6.47 6.79 -10.16
C ASP A 39 6.15 5.36 -9.69
N GLU A 40 6.57 4.36 -10.46
CA GLU A 40 6.44 2.94 -10.10
C GLU A 40 7.22 2.64 -8.81
N CYS A 41 8.45 3.12 -8.69
CA CYS A 41 9.24 2.95 -7.47
C CYS A 41 8.65 3.66 -6.26
N ALA A 42 8.08 4.86 -6.45
CA ALA A 42 7.37 5.56 -5.37
C ALA A 42 6.11 4.80 -4.93
N SER A 43 5.36 4.21 -5.87
CA SER A 43 4.22 3.33 -5.59
C SER A 43 4.64 2.07 -4.81
N GLN A 44 5.71 1.40 -5.22
CA GLN A 44 6.24 0.23 -4.50
C GLN A 44 6.68 0.58 -3.07
N ALA A 45 7.30 1.74 -2.88
CA ALA A 45 7.69 2.22 -1.55
C ALA A 45 6.46 2.43 -0.65
N LEU A 46 5.39 3.07 -1.17
CA LEU A 46 4.16 3.24 -0.42
C LEU A 46 3.52 1.89 -0.08
N ASN A 47 3.42 0.99 -1.06
CA ASN A 47 2.83 -0.34 -0.84
C ASN A 47 3.55 -1.11 0.27
N LYS A 48 4.89 -1.03 0.31
CA LYS A 48 5.69 -1.63 1.38
C LYS A 48 5.40 -0.99 2.74
N ALA A 49 5.34 0.33 2.81
CA ALA A 49 5.03 1.05 4.04
C ALA A 49 3.62 0.72 4.55
N ASP A 50 2.63 0.66 3.66
CA ASP A 50 1.24 0.33 3.99
C ASP A 50 1.11 -1.12 4.46
N ALA A 51 1.85 -2.06 3.88
CA ALA A 51 1.92 -3.44 4.36
C ALA A 51 2.47 -3.51 5.80
N GLU A 52 3.55 -2.78 6.09
CA GLU A 52 4.12 -2.72 7.45
C GLU A 52 3.14 -2.08 8.45
N LEU A 53 2.47 -0.98 8.06
CA LEU A 53 1.47 -0.32 8.88
C LEU A 53 0.30 -1.25 9.20
N ASN A 54 -0.24 -1.93 8.20
CA ASN A 54 -1.37 -2.84 8.38
C ASN A 54 -1.03 -4.01 9.30
N GLN A 55 0.15 -4.60 9.12
CA GLN A 55 0.61 -5.67 10.01
C GLN A 55 0.76 -5.16 11.45
N THR A 56 1.42 -4.01 11.63
CA THR A 56 1.60 -3.37 12.95
C THR A 56 0.25 -3.07 13.62
N TYR A 57 -0.71 -2.52 12.87
CA TYR A 57 -2.06 -2.22 13.36
C TYR A 57 -2.82 -3.48 13.78
N ILE A 58 -2.76 -4.56 12.99
CA ILE A 58 -3.39 -5.84 13.32
C ILE A 58 -2.80 -6.41 14.60
N ASP A 59 -1.47 -6.41 14.72
CA ASP A 59 -0.79 -6.97 15.90
C ASP A 59 -1.02 -6.15 17.17
N TYR A 60 -1.06 -4.82 17.05
CA TYR A 60 -1.43 -3.94 18.15
C TYR A 60 -2.88 -4.22 18.61
N ARG A 61 -3.83 -4.30 17.67
CA ARG A 61 -5.25 -4.56 17.98
C ARG A 61 -5.53 -5.87 18.68
N LYS A 62 -4.73 -6.91 18.44
CA LYS A 62 -4.87 -8.22 19.12
C LYS A 62 -4.67 -8.13 20.62
N ARG A 63 -3.97 -7.10 21.10
CA ARG A 63 -3.66 -6.91 22.52
C ARG A 63 -4.79 -6.20 23.27
N LEU A 64 -5.61 -5.43 22.54
CA LEU A 64 -6.62 -4.54 23.09
C LEU A 64 -7.94 -5.24 23.36
N ASP A 65 -8.69 -4.73 24.33
CA ASP A 65 -10.09 -5.12 24.57
C ASP A 65 -11.01 -4.66 23.42
N LYS A 66 -12.27 -5.12 23.41
CA LYS A 66 -13.21 -4.84 22.32
C LYS A 66 -13.54 -3.33 22.18
N THR A 67 -13.61 -2.61 23.28
CA THR A 67 -13.91 -1.17 23.29
C THR A 67 -12.73 -0.40 22.70
N GLN A 68 -11.52 -0.67 23.17
CA GLN A 68 -10.28 -0.10 22.66
C GLN A 68 -10.06 -0.43 21.19
N GLN A 69 -10.38 -1.67 20.75
CA GLN A 69 -10.32 -2.05 19.33
C GLN A 69 -11.22 -1.20 18.44
N ASN A 70 -12.39 -0.80 18.92
CA ASN A 70 -13.29 0.10 18.18
C ASN A 70 -12.72 1.53 18.17
N GLN A 71 -12.22 2.00 19.32
CA GLN A 71 -11.61 3.33 19.42
C GLN A 71 -10.41 3.49 18.48
N ILE A 72 -9.46 2.54 18.49
CA ILE A 72 -8.29 2.62 17.60
C ILE A 72 -8.67 2.49 16.13
N ARG A 73 -9.74 1.74 15.80
CA ARG A 73 -10.26 1.71 14.43
C ARG A 73 -10.72 3.09 13.99
N ASP A 74 -11.48 3.79 14.84
CA ASP A 74 -11.99 5.12 14.52
C ASP A 74 -10.84 6.14 14.40
N VAL A 75 -9.84 6.05 15.28
CA VAL A 75 -8.59 6.83 15.16
C VAL A 75 -7.87 6.54 13.85
N GLN A 76 -7.75 5.27 13.46
CA GLN A 76 -7.05 4.89 12.22
C GLN A 76 -7.77 5.39 10.97
N LEU A 77 -9.10 5.33 10.94
CA LEU A 77 -9.92 5.88 9.85
C LEU A 77 -9.78 7.40 9.75
N ALA A 78 -9.79 8.10 10.89
CA ALA A 78 -9.56 9.54 10.94
C ALA A 78 -8.14 9.90 10.47
N TRP A 79 -7.14 9.11 10.87
CA TRP A 79 -5.75 9.28 10.43
C TRP A 79 -5.59 9.09 8.91
N ILE A 80 -6.23 8.09 8.29
CA ILE A 80 -6.19 7.92 6.82
C ILE A 80 -6.72 9.19 6.12
N LYS A 81 -7.87 9.70 6.57
CA LYS A 81 -8.43 10.95 6.03
C LYS A 81 -7.47 12.13 6.22
N TYR A 82 -6.86 12.27 7.39
CA TYR A 82 -5.85 13.29 7.65
C TYR A 82 -4.65 13.15 6.71
N ARG A 83 -4.08 11.94 6.58
CA ARG A 83 -2.94 11.65 5.70
C ARG A 83 -3.23 12.09 4.28
N ASP A 84 -4.36 11.65 3.73
CA ASP A 84 -4.71 11.89 2.34
C ASP A 84 -4.95 13.40 2.08
N LEU A 85 -5.63 14.10 2.99
CA LEU A 85 -5.83 15.55 2.91
C LEU A 85 -4.52 16.33 3.05
N SER A 86 -3.68 15.93 4.01
CA SER A 86 -2.38 16.55 4.27
C SER A 86 -1.46 16.39 3.06
N CYS A 87 -1.38 15.20 2.48
CA CYS A 87 -0.52 14.95 1.34
C CYS A 87 -1.03 15.62 0.06
N LYS A 88 -2.35 15.65 -0.17
CA LYS A 88 -2.93 16.44 -1.26
C LYS A 88 -2.57 17.93 -1.13
N TYR A 89 -2.61 18.48 0.09
CA TYR A 89 -2.23 19.86 0.31
C TYR A 89 -0.72 20.08 0.09
N ALA A 90 0.13 19.24 0.71
CA ALA A 90 1.58 19.35 0.63
C ALA A 90 2.12 19.28 -0.81
N THR A 91 1.46 18.51 -1.68
CA THR A 91 1.87 18.34 -3.08
C THR A 91 1.07 19.20 -4.06
N SER A 92 0.24 20.12 -3.57
CA SER A 92 -0.61 20.98 -4.41
C SER A 92 0.19 21.81 -5.43
N ARG A 93 1.43 22.21 -5.10
CA ARG A 93 2.28 22.98 -6.01
C ARG A 93 2.74 22.20 -7.25
N SER A 94 2.86 20.88 -7.15
CA SER A 94 3.24 20.04 -8.29
C SER A 94 2.05 19.55 -9.10
N ALA A 95 0.80 19.84 -8.68
CA ALA A 95 -0.41 19.34 -9.32
C ALA A 95 -0.43 19.63 -10.83
N GLY A 96 -0.73 18.60 -11.62
CA GLY A 96 -0.74 18.66 -13.09
C GLY A 96 0.64 18.50 -13.76
N GLY A 97 1.73 18.51 -12.98
CA GLY A 97 3.07 18.19 -13.47
C GLY A 97 3.37 16.69 -13.41
N SER A 98 4.32 16.24 -14.23
CA SER A 98 4.76 14.84 -14.28
C SER A 98 5.36 14.33 -12.96
N VAL A 99 5.90 15.23 -12.13
CA VAL A 99 6.48 14.92 -10.82
C VAL A 99 5.43 14.76 -9.70
N HIS A 100 4.16 15.11 -9.97
CA HIS A 100 3.13 15.16 -8.93
C HIS A 100 2.89 13.81 -8.27
N ASN A 101 2.82 12.75 -9.07
CA ASN A 101 2.51 11.42 -8.58
C ASN A 101 3.61 10.90 -7.67
N MET A 102 4.88 10.93 -8.10
CA MET A 102 6.04 10.69 -7.25
C MET A 102 5.95 11.48 -5.93
N ALA A 103 5.75 12.80 -5.99
CA ALA A 103 5.69 13.63 -4.78
C ALA A 103 4.56 13.22 -3.82
N LEU A 104 3.37 12.88 -4.36
CA LEU A 104 2.22 12.43 -3.57
C LEU A 104 2.52 11.09 -2.90
N GLN A 105 3.04 10.12 -3.65
CA GLN A 105 3.40 8.79 -3.14
C GLN A 105 4.48 8.88 -2.05
N SER A 106 5.49 9.74 -2.22
CA SER A 106 6.51 9.98 -1.20
C SER A 106 5.91 10.54 0.10
N CYS A 107 5.02 11.54 0.01
CA CYS A 107 4.35 12.07 1.20
C CYS A 107 3.52 11.01 1.92
N LEU A 108 2.75 10.21 1.18
CA LEU A 108 1.94 9.13 1.73
C LEU A 108 2.84 8.12 2.45
N THR A 109 3.99 7.78 1.85
CA THR A 109 4.96 6.84 2.42
C THR A 109 5.51 7.36 3.75
N GLU A 110 5.96 8.61 3.79
CA GLU A 110 6.50 9.22 5.01
C GLU A 110 5.49 9.20 6.15
N LYS A 111 4.25 9.65 5.89
CA LYS A 111 3.18 9.67 6.89
C LYS A 111 2.78 8.27 7.35
N THR A 112 2.75 7.29 6.44
CA THR A 112 2.49 5.89 6.78
C THR A 112 3.60 5.34 7.69
N LEU A 113 4.87 5.64 7.43
CA LEU A 113 5.99 5.22 8.28
C LEU A 113 5.96 5.89 9.67
N GLU A 114 5.61 7.17 9.74
CA GLU A 114 5.38 7.89 11.01
C GLU A 114 4.31 7.19 11.84
N ARG A 115 3.16 6.87 11.22
CA ARG A 115 2.06 6.20 11.91
C ARG A 115 2.44 4.80 12.40
N THR A 116 3.21 4.07 11.63
CA THR A 116 3.77 2.77 12.06
C THR A 116 4.62 2.94 13.32
N LYS A 117 5.46 3.97 13.40
CA LYS A 117 6.25 4.27 14.61
C LYS A 117 5.36 4.62 15.80
N GLU A 118 4.32 5.41 15.60
CA GLU A 118 3.34 5.74 16.66
C GLU A 118 2.66 4.47 17.22
N LEU A 119 2.19 3.58 16.35
CA LEU A 119 1.55 2.32 16.79
C LEU A 119 2.53 1.42 17.55
N LYS A 120 3.80 1.35 17.10
CA LYS A 120 4.85 0.61 17.81
C LYS A 120 5.12 1.21 19.19
N ALA A 121 5.15 2.54 19.31
CA ALA A 121 5.32 3.22 20.59
C ALA A 121 4.14 2.95 21.55
N LEU A 122 2.90 3.02 21.05
CA LEU A 122 1.70 2.67 21.82
C LEU A 122 1.70 1.21 22.30
N SER A 123 2.37 0.31 21.55
CA SER A 123 2.48 -1.10 21.93
C SER A 123 3.57 -1.40 22.97
N ALA A 124 4.42 -0.42 23.29
CA ALA A 124 5.56 -0.54 24.19
C ALA A 124 5.22 0.01 25.60
N CYS A 125 4.32 -0.65 26.31
CA CYS A 125 3.95 -0.25 27.66
C CYS A 125 4.97 -0.71 28.72
N SER A 126 5.42 0.20 29.58
CA SER A 126 6.14 -0.17 30.81
C SER A 126 5.18 -0.66 31.91
N GLU A 127 5.67 -1.42 32.88
CA GLU A 127 4.88 -1.78 34.07
C GLU A 127 4.46 -0.50 34.83
N GLY A 128 3.20 -0.42 35.26
CA GLY A 128 2.67 0.73 35.99
C GLY A 128 2.25 1.95 35.15
N ASP A 129 2.45 1.94 33.82
CA ASP A 129 1.95 3.02 32.96
C ASP A 129 0.41 2.94 32.84
N VAL A 130 -0.29 3.85 33.53
CA VAL A 130 -1.76 3.97 33.54
C VAL A 130 -2.33 4.63 32.28
N THR A 131 -1.49 5.19 31.42
CA THR A 131 -1.89 5.83 30.17
C THR A 131 -1.84 4.87 28.98
N CYS A 132 -1.20 3.71 29.13
CA CYS A 132 -1.01 2.76 28.05
C CYS A 132 -2.28 1.94 27.77
N PRO A 133 -2.79 1.91 26.52
CA PRO A 133 -3.89 1.05 26.14
C PRO A 133 -3.42 -0.41 26.13
N ARG A 134 -3.97 -1.22 27.04
CA ARG A 134 -3.71 -2.67 27.16
C ARG A 134 -5.02 -3.42 27.16
#